data_AF-A0A3L7ACV3-F1
#
_entry.id   AF-A0A3L7ACV3-F1
#
_cell.length_a   1.000
_cell.length_b   1.000
_cell.length_c   1.000
_cell.angle_alpha   90.00
_cell.angle_beta   90.00
_cell.angle_gamma   90.00
#
_symmetry.space_group_name_H-M   'P 1'
#
loop_
_entity.id
_entity.type
_entity.pdbx_description
1 polymer ?
#
loop_
_entity_poly.entity_id
_entity_poly.type
_entity_poly.pdbx_seq_one_letter_code
_entity_poly.pdbx_strand_id
1 'polypeptide(L)'
;MPQALACGKYVIVEPQTGSVLQARNASEPTPIASIQKLMTALLVIEAGDLDRPVEIVPDDIACMPIRADLRPGGAYARRDLLGAMLVGSANDAALALARDHAGSLPAFAEAMTARARALGMADSTFRNPTGLPHEGQQSTAQDAALLCAAADAVPLVRTLVAQRHWQVSHGAGDATRLDATNRLLRTMEACDGMKTGFTRASGACLAATGSQGVTRRLVVVLGSTPDDIWKDAGGLLAASLGIESTIHGGALAAQD
;
A
#
# COMPACT_ATOMS: atom_id res chain seq x y z
N MET A 1 -27.07 11.51 5.26
CA MET A 1 -26.97 10.03 5.26
C MET A 1 -25.65 9.65 4.60
N PRO A 2 -24.90 8.65 5.09
CA PRO A 2 -23.70 8.21 4.40
C PRO A 2 -24.08 7.79 2.97
N GLN A 3 -23.29 8.22 2.00
CA GLN A 3 -23.45 7.84 0.59
C GLN A 3 -23.41 6.31 0.47
N ALA A 4 -24.23 5.72 -0.40
CA ALA A 4 -24.20 4.29 -0.66
C ALA A 4 -22.81 3.89 -1.19
N LEU A 5 -22.08 3.07 -0.43
CA LEU A 5 -20.77 2.54 -0.82
C LEU A 5 -20.94 1.55 -1.96
N ALA A 6 -20.07 1.61 -2.97
CA ALA A 6 -20.08 0.67 -4.08
C ALA A 6 -19.52 -0.69 -3.66
N CYS A 7 -18.60 -0.73 -2.69
CA CYS A 7 -18.01 -1.96 -2.18
C CYS A 7 -18.70 -2.50 -0.90
N GLY A 8 -18.68 -3.83 -0.75
CA GLY A 8 -19.18 -4.53 0.44
C GLY A 8 -18.12 -4.81 1.51
N LYS A 9 -16.81 -4.64 1.25
CA LYS A 9 -15.74 -5.15 2.12
C LYS A 9 -14.82 -4.04 2.61
N TYR A 10 -14.99 -3.63 3.87
CA TYR A 10 -14.15 -2.60 4.47
C TYR A 10 -14.04 -2.73 5.99
N VAL A 11 -13.05 -2.05 6.55
CA VAL A 11 -12.91 -1.83 7.98
C VAL A 11 -12.33 -0.43 8.24
N ILE A 12 -12.80 0.19 9.32
CA ILE A 12 -12.31 1.46 9.86
C ILE A 12 -11.78 1.19 11.25
N VAL A 13 -10.54 1.58 11.51
CA VAL A 13 -9.89 1.41 12.81
C VAL A 13 -9.23 2.69 13.29
N GLU A 14 -9.05 2.79 14.60
CA GLU A 14 -8.07 3.68 15.19
C GLU A 14 -6.72 2.96 15.25
N PRO A 15 -5.69 3.37 14.46
CA PRO A 15 -4.49 2.57 14.28
C PRO A 15 -3.63 2.45 15.55
N GLN A 16 -3.69 3.42 16.47
CA GLN A 16 -2.91 3.38 17.72
C GLN A 16 -3.40 2.34 18.71
N THR A 17 -4.71 2.11 18.78
CA THR A 17 -5.33 1.19 19.74
C THR A 17 -5.73 -0.13 19.10
N GLY A 18 -5.83 -0.17 17.76
CA GLY A 18 -6.41 -1.29 17.02
C GLY A 18 -7.95 -1.37 17.13
N SER A 19 -8.60 -0.38 17.76
CA SER A 19 -10.04 -0.38 17.96
C SER A 19 -10.78 -0.33 16.62
N VAL A 20 -11.63 -1.31 16.37
CA VAL A 20 -12.51 -1.35 15.20
C VAL A 20 -13.71 -0.45 15.45
N LEU A 21 -13.89 0.56 14.61
CA LEU A 21 -15.00 1.51 14.68
C LEU A 21 -16.19 1.05 13.82
N GLN A 22 -15.88 0.51 12.64
CA GLN A 22 -16.88 0.01 11.71
C GLN A 22 -16.25 -1.06 10.82
N ALA A 23 -17.03 -2.07 10.45
CA ALA A 23 -16.61 -3.11 9.53
C ALA A 23 -17.80 -3.60 8.71
N ARG A 24 -17.54 -4.04 7.48
CA ARG A 24 -18.49 -4.79 6.66
C ARG A 24 -17.73 -5.84 5.89
N ASN A 25 -18.20 -7.10 5.98
CA ASN A 25 -17.60 -8.26 5.33
C ASN A 25 -16.07 -8.32 5.49
N ALA A 26 -15.56 -7.83 6.63
CA ALA A 26 -14.14 -7.57 6.80
C ALA A 26 -13.31 -8.84 6.94
N SER A 27 -13.94 -9.96 7.32
CA SER A 27 -13.34 -11.29 7.40
C SER A 27 -13.47 -12.10 6.10
N GLU A 28 -14.10 -11.56 5.05
CA GLU A 28 -14.23 -12.30 3.79
C GLU A 28 -12.88 -12.41 3.07
N PRO A 29 -12.46 -13.63 2.66
CA PRO A 29 -11.24 -13.84 1.89
C PRO A 29 -11.23 -12.99 0.62
N THR A 30 -10.25 -12.09 0.52
CA THR A 30 -10.08 -11.17 -0.60
C THR A 30 -8.60 -10.87 -0.80
N PRO A 31 -8.03 -11.08 -2.01
CA PRO A 31 -6.66 -10.66 -2.28
C PRO A 31 -6.51 -9.14 -2.11
N ILE A 32 -5.49 -8.70 -1.39
CA ILE A 32 -5.29 -7.27 -1.05
C ILE A 32 -4.37 -6.53 -2.04
N ALA A 33 -3.99 -7.20 -3.13
CA ALA A 33 -3.07 -6.70 -4.15
C ALA A 33 -1.83 -6.01 -3.53
N SER A 34 -1.41 -4.86 -4.05
CA SER A 34 -0.19 -4.17 -3.61
C SER A 34 -0.24 -3.57 -2.19
N ILE A 35 -1.34 -3.69 -1.44
CA ILE A 35 -1.33 -3.37 -0.01
C ILE A 35 -0.30 -4.26 0.72
N GLN A 36 -0.09 -5.51 0.26
CA GLN A 36 0.89 -6.41 0.87
C GLN A 36 2.34 -5.91 0.82
N LYS A 37 2.67 -4.94 -0.03
CA LYS A 37 4.00 -4.30 -0.05
C LYS A 37 4.33 -3.60 1.28
N LEU A 38 3.32 -3.29 2.10
CA LEU A 38 3.54 -2.84 3.48
C LEU A 38 4.21 -3.93 4.32
N MET A 39 3.89 -5.22 4.12
CA MET A 39 4.57 -6.33 4.79
C MET A 39 6.01 -6.45 4.31
N THR A 40 6.25 -6.32 3.00
CA THR A 40 7.60 -6.25 2.43
C THR A 40 8.42 -5.12 3.07
N ALA A 41 7.83 -3.93 3.20
CA ALA A 41 8.48 -2.78 3.81
C ALA A 41 8.80 -3.01 5.30
N LEU A 42 7.87 -3.58 6.08
CA LEU A 42 8.09 -3.89 7.49
C LEU A 42 9.31 -4.80 7.67
N LEU A 43 9.36 -5.93 6.95
CA LEU A 43 10.49 -6.87 7.07
C LEU A 43 11.83 -6.25 6.69
N VAL A 44 11.87 -5.47 5.61
CA VAL A 44 13.10 -4.81 5.15
C VAL A 44 13.55 -3.74 6.15
N ILE A 45 12.62 -2.93 6.68
CA ILE A 45 12.94 -1.88 7.66
C ILE A 45 13.39 -2.48 8.99
N GLU A 46 12.73 -3.53 9.46
CA GLU A 46 13.07 -4.25 10.69
C GLU A 46 14.47 -4.89 10.61
N ALA A 47 14.89 -5.33 9.43
CA ALA A 47 16.25 -5.85 9.21
C ALA A 47 17.34 -4.78 9.19
N GLY A 48 16.99 -3.49 9.03
CA GLY A 48 17.95 -2.39 9.00
C GLY A 48 18.80 -2.31 7.73
N ASP A 49 19.97 -1.68 7.87
CA ASP A 49 20.93 -1.41 6.79
C ASP A 49 20.32 -0.70 5.57
N LEU A 50 19.54 0.34 5.81
CA LEU A 50 18.77 1.02 4.76
C LEU A 50 19.63 1.72 3.69
N ASP A 51 20.91 1.95 3.99
CA ASP A 51 21.91 2.49 3.07
C ASP A 51 22.66 1.41 2.27
N ARG A 52 22.45 0.13 2.60
CA ARG A 52 23.11 -0.96 1.90
C ARG A 52 22.68 -0.98 0.42
N PRO A 53 23.64 -1.04 -0.52
CA PRO A 53 23.34 -1.20 -1.92
C PRO A 53 22.80 -2.61 -2.19
N VAL A 54 21.73 -2.67 -2.98
CA VAL A 54 21.16 -3.90 -3.54
C VAL A 54 21.52 -3.94 -5.02
N GLU A 55 22.35 -4.92 -5.39
CA GLU A 55 22.65 -5.20 -6.80
C GLU A 55 21.41 -5.81 -7.47
N ILE A 56 21.01 -5.26 -8.61
CA ILE A 56 19.84 -5.68 -9.37
C ILE A 56 20.21 -6.80 -10.34
N VAL A 57 19.43 -7.87 -10.33
CA VAL A 57 19.59 -9.00 -11.25
C VAL A 57 18.45 -9.04 -12.28
N PRO A 58 18.61 -9.73 -13.42
CA PRO A 58 17.56 -9.80 -14.45
C PRO A 58 16.19 -10.26 -13.95
N ASP A 59 16.16 -11.18 -12.98
CA ASP A 59 14.90 -11.70 -12.42
C ASP A 59 14.12 -10.65 -11.62
N ASP A 60 14.79 -9.65 -11.04
CA ASP A 60 14.09 -8.58 -10.30
C ASP A 60 13.21 -7.75 -11.23
N ILE A 61 13.63 -7.56 -12.48
CA ILE A 61 12.92 -6.73 -13.46
C ILE A 61 11.94 -7.54 -14.31
N ALA A 62 11.89 -8.87 -14.15
CA ALA A 62 11.00 -9.79 -14.86
C ALA A 62 9.56 -9.73 -14.32
N CYS A 63 9.03 -8.52 -14.14
CA CYS A 63 7.70 -8.28 -13.59
C CYS A 63 6.96 -7.16 -14.34
N MET A 64 5.63 -7.20 -14.22
CA MET A 64 4.69 -6.25 -14.81
C MET A 64 3.53 -6.00 -13.82
N PRO A 65 2.77 -4.90 -13.94
CA PRO A 65 2.96 -3.83 -14.91
C PRO A 65 3.77 -2.63 -14.39
N ILE A 66 3.85 -2.41 -13.08
CA ILE A 66 4.48 -1.21 -12.50
C ILE A 66 5.91 -1.51 -12.09
N ARG A 67 6.86 -0.70 -12.56
CA ARG A 67 8.29 -0.80 -12.30
C ARG A 67 8.91 0.57 -12.03
N ALA A 68 10.05 0.58 -11.35
CA ALA A 68 10.95 1.72 -11.22
C ALA A 68 11.99 1.76 -12.34
N ASP A 69 11.90 0.80 -13.29
CA ASP A 69 12.83 0.58 -14.39
C ASP A 69 14.27 0.42 -13.88
N LEU A 70 14.44 -0.38 -12.84
CA LEU A 70 15.76 -0.71 -12.30
C LEU A 70 16.65 -1.35 -13.39
N ARG A 71 17.96 -1.12 -13.33
CA ARG A 71 18.92 -1.61 -14.33
C ARG A 71 19.69 -2.82 -13.78
N PRO A 72 19.67 -3.99 -14.45
CA PRO A 72 20.52 -5.11 -14.07
C PRO A 72 22.00 -4.71 -14.03
N GLY A 73 22.72 -5.18 -13.00
CA GLY A 73 24.10 -4.75 -12.69
C GLY A 73 24.21 -3.37 -12.02
N GLY A 74 23.11 -2.61 -11.96
CA GLY A 74 23.02 -1.40 -11.15
C GLY A 74 22.85 -1.74 -9.67
N ALA A 75 23.20 -0.79 -8.79
CA ALA A 75 23.05 -0.93 -7.35
C ALA A 75 22.28 0.26 -6.78
N TYR A 76 21.26 -0.03 -5.96
CA TYR A 76 20.37 0.98 -5.37
C TYR A 76 20.28 0.78 -3.86
N ALA A 77 20.26 1.85 -3.08
CA ALA A 77 20.12 1.72 -1.63
C ALA A 77 18.74 1.13 -1.28
N ARG A 78 18.66 0.30 -0.23
CA ARG A 78 17.38 -0.25 0.26
C ARG A 78 16.32 0.83 0.48
N ARG A 79 16.71 1.99 1.03
CA ARG A 79 15.82 3.15 1.23
C ARG A 79 15.18 3.66 -0.07
N ASP A 80 15.91 3.64 -1.18
CA ASP A 80 15.42 4.14 -2.47
C ASP A 80 14.46 3.14 -3.10
N LEU A 81 14.74 1.85 -2.95
CA LEU A 81 13.84 0.78 -3.36
C LEU A 81 12.54 0.77 -2.52
N LEU A 82 12.64 1.02 -1.21
CA LEU A 82 11.47 1.18 -0.35
C LEU A 82 10.59 2.36 -0.79
N GLY A 83 11.20 3.50 -1.12
CA GLY A 83 10.48 4.66 -1.65
C GLY A 83 9.80 4.36 -2.99
N ALA A 84 10.51 3.73 -3.93
CA ALA A 84 9.94 3.32 -5.21
C ALA A 84 8.75 2.35 -5.04
N MET A 85 8.90 1.38 -4.14
CA MET A 85 7.89 0.38 -3.83
C MET A 85 6.65 0.97 -3.15
N LEU A 86 6.81 1.85 -2.17
CA LEU A 86 5.69 2.37 -1.38
C LEU A 86 4.96 3.53 -2.08
N VAL A 87 5.71 4.42 -2.75
CA VAL A 87 5.13 5.57 -3.47
C VAL A 87 4.54 5.14 -4.81
N GLY A 88 5.39 4.56 -5.66
CA GLY A 88 5.05 4.18 -7.02
C GLY A 88 4.36 2.83 -7.14
N SER A 89 4.43 1.96 -6.14
CA SER A 89 4.00 0.56 -6.23
C SER A 89 4.89 -0.30 -7.15
N ALA A 90 6.15 0.08 -7.34
CA ALA A 90 7.11 -0.60 -8.19
C ALA A 90 7.32 -2.07 -7.76
N ASN A 91 7.11 -3.01 -8.69
CA ASN A 91 7.22 -4.45 -8.43
C ASN A 91 8.67 -4.93 -8.46
N ASP A 92 9.50 -4.36 -9.33
CA ASP A 92 10.93 -4.67 -9.44
C ASP A 92 11.68 -4.33 -8.16
N ALA A 93 11.39 -3.17 -7.56
CA ALA A 93 11.90 -2.81 -6.25
C ALA A 93 11.49 -3.82 -5.15
N ALA A 94 10.24 -4.29 -5.17
CA ALA A 94 9.76 -5.29 -4.21
C ALA A 94 10.45 -6.65 -4.36
N LEU A 95 10.71 -7.09 -5.60
CA LEU A 95 11.42 -8.33 -5.90
C LEU A 95 12.89 -8.25 -5.47
N ALA A 96 13.58 -7.16 -5.83
CA ALA A 96 14.97 -6.94 -5.44
C ALA A 96 15.15 -6.90 -3.92
N LEU A 97 14.30 -6.15 -3.22
CA LEU A 97 14.31 -6.08 -1.75
C LEU A 97 14.08 -7.46 -1.10
N ALA A 98 13.11 -8.21 -1.60
CA ALA A 98 12.78 -9.53 -1.06
C ALA A 98 13.93 -10.53 -1.24
N ARG A 99 14.53 -10.55 -2.43
CA ARG A 99 15.69 -11.39 -2.75
C ARG A 99 16.91 -11.00 -1.91
N ASP A 100 17.23 -9.71 -1.81
CA ASP A 100 18.36 -9.25 -0.99
C ASP A 100 18.16 -9.53 0.51
N HIS A 101 16.93 -9.47 1.00
CA HIS A 101 16.61 -9.73 2.40
C HIS A 101 16.67 -11.22 2.77
N ALA A 102 16.02 -12.10 1.99
CA ALA A 102 15.86 -13.52 2.35
C ALA A 102 16.67 -14.49 1.49
N GLY A 103 17.47 -13.98 0.54
CA GLY A 103 18.20 -14.78 -0.45
C GLY A 103 17.34 -15.36 -1.58
N SER A 104 16.03 -15.51 -1.38
CA SER A 104 15.10 -15.99 -2.41
C SER A 104 13.66 -15.50 -2.17
N LEU A 105 12.86 -15.44 -3.23
CA LEU A 105 11.44 -15.04 -3.13
C LEU A 105 10.59 -16.04 -2.30
N PRO A 106 10.77 -17.37 -2.41
CA PRO A 106 10.05 -18.32 -1.56
C PRO A 106 10.36 -18.13 -0.07
N ALA A 107 11.64 -17.98 0.30
CA ALA A 107 12.03 -17.73 1.69
C ALA A 107 11.46 -16.40 2.20
N PHE A 108 11.41 -15.36 1.35
CA PHE A 108 10.77 -14.10 1.72
C PHE A 108 9.26 -14.25 1.92
N ALA A 109 8.57 -15.01 1.07
CA ALA A 109 7.13 -15.24 1.21
C ALA A 109 6.78 -16.03 2.50
N GLU A 110 7.64 -16.98 2.90
CA GLU A 110 7.55 -17.65 4.19
C GLU A 110 7.72 -16.67 5.35
N ALA A 111 8.74 -15.79 5.29
CA ALA A 111 8.95 -14.75 6.29
C ALA A 111 7.76 -13.78 6.38
N MET A 112 7.19 -13.36 5.25
CA MET A 112 5.98 -12.54 5.20
C MET A 112 4.81 -13.24 5.90
N THR A 113 4.59 -14.53 5.62
CA THR A 113 3.50 -15.30 6.23
C THR A 113 3.73 -15.50 7.74
N ALA A 114 4.96 -15.78 8.16
CA ALA A 114 5.32 -15.87 9.57
C ALA A 114 5.09 -14.54 10.30
N ARG A 115 5.47 -13.42 9.68
CA ARG A 115 5.21 -12.08 10.23
C ARG A 115 3.71 -11.77 10.30
N ALA A 116 2.93 -12.19 9.31
CA ALA A 116 1.47 -12.08 9.33
C ALA A 116 0.88 -12.76 10.57
N ARG A 117 1.31 -14.01 10.85
CA ARG A 117 0.88 -14.76 12.04
C ARG A 117 1.28 -14.05 13.33
N ALA A 118 2.49 -13.50 13.40
CA ALA A 118 2.95 -12.74 14.56
C ALA A 118 2.15 -11.44 14.78
N LEU A 119 1.59 -10.84 13.72
CA LEU A 119 0.69 -9.69 13.81
C LEU A 119 -0.77 -10.07 14.10
N GLY A 120 -1.08 -11.36 14.23
CA GLY A 120 -2.46 -11.83 14.43
C GLY A 120 -3.30 -11.90 13.16
N MET A 121 -2.69 -11.78 11.98
CA MET A 121 -3.36 -11.92 10.69
C MET A 121 -3.62 -13.41 10.38
N ALA A 122 -4.59 -14.01 11.05
CA ALA A 122 -4.82 -15.46 11.03
C ALA A 122 -5.28 -15.98 9.66
N ASP A 123 -5.97 -15.15 8.89
CA ASP A 123 -6.59 -15.53 7.60
C ASP A 123 -5.72 -15.15 6.39
N SER A 124 -4.52 -14.61 6.63
CA SER A 124 -3.61 -14.15 5.58
C SER A 124 -2.52 -15.15 5.23
N THR A 125 -2.21 -15.30 3.95
CA THR A 125 -1.08 -16.10 3.47
C THR A 125 -0.42 -15.35 2.33
N PHE A 126 0.88 -15.14 2.43
CA PHE A 126 1.67 -14.44 1.41
C PHE A 126 2.48 -15.43 0.57
N ARG A 127 2.59 -15.14 -0.73
CA ARG A 127 3.28 -15.99 -1.71
C ARG A 127 4.29 -15.23 -2.57
N ASN A 128 4.24 -13.91 -2.55
CA ASN A 128 5.19 -13.05 -3.24
C ASN A 128 5.23 -11.67 -2.54
N PRO A 129 6.26 -10.84 -2.78
CA PRO A 129 6.40 -9.55 -2.10
C PRO A 129 5.59 -8.41 -2.74
N THR A 130 4.83 -8.67 -3.80
CA THR A 130 4.36 -7.61 -4.72
C THR A 130 2.88 -7.30 -4.66
N GLY A 131 2.01 -8.28 -4.41
CA GLY A 131 0.56 -8.11 -4.65
C GLY A 131 0.05 -8.87 -5.86
N LEU A 132 0.93 -9.37 -6.72
CA LEU A 132 0.52 -10.05 -7.94
C LEU A 132 -0.22 -11.37 -7.61
N PRO A 133 -1.17 -11.79 -8.46
CA PRO A 133 -1.93 -13.01 -8.24
C PRO A 133 -1.01 -14.23 -8.11
N HIS A 134 -1.27 -15.07 -7.12
CA HIS A 134 -0.58 -16.33 -6.91
C HIS A 134 -1.54 -17.29 -6.20
N GLU A 135 -1.48 -18.57 -6.57
CA GLU A 135 -2.29 -19.60 -5.91
C GLU A 135 -1.97 -19.71 -4.42
N GLY A 136 -3.00 -19.83 -3.58
CA GLY A 136 -2.86 -19.88 -2.13
C GLY A 136 -2.47 -18.56 -1.46
N GLN A 137 -2.39 -17.44 -2.20
CA GLN A 137 -2.28 -16.11 -1.62
C GLN A 137 -3.65 -15.57 -1.25
N GLN A 138 -3.83 -15.18 0.02
CA GLN A 138 -5.09 -14.62 0.50
C GLN A 138 -4.89 -13.68 1.68
N SER A 139 -5.90 -12.87 1.97
CA SER A 139 -6.00 -12.04 3.16
C SER A 139 -7.47 -11.61 3.33
N THR A 140 -7.73 -10.71 4.26
CA THR A 140 -9.05 -10.14 4.57
C THR A 140 -8.90 -8.63 4.84
N ALA A 141 -9.99 -7.87 4.87
CA ALA A 141 -9.89 -6.44 5.22
C ALA A 141 -9.46 -6.26 6.68
N GLN A 142 -9.91 -7.16 7.56
CA GLN A 142 -9.55 -7.20 8.98
C GLN A 142 -8.04 -7.44 9.17
N ASP A 143 -7.48 -8.46 8.52
CA ASP A 143 -6.05 -8.74 8.58
C ASP A 143 -5.23 -7.63 7.95
N ALA A 144 -5.67 -7.10 6.81
CA ALA A 144 -5.02 -5.97 6.16
C ALA A 144 -4.97 -4.73 7.06
N ALA A 145 -5.99 -4.50 7.90
CA ALA A 145 -5.96 -3.41 8.87
C ALA A 145 -4.90 -3.61 9.96
N LEU A 146 -4.65 -4.84 10.40
CA LEU A 146 -3.55 -5.14 11.34
C LEU A 146 -2.19 -4.83 10.70
N LEU A 147 -1.98 -5.28 9.45
CA LEU A 147 -0.77 -4.93 8.69
C LEU A 147 -0.61 -3.42 8.54
N CYS A 148 -1.69 -2.73 8.16
CA CYS A 148 -1.67 -1.29 7.95
C CYS A 148 -1.42 -0.52 9.26
N ALA A 149 -1.97 -0.95 10.39
CA ALA A 149 -1.71 -0.33 11.69
C ALA A 149 -0.25 -0.55 12.14
N ALA A 150 0.29 -1.76 11.94
CA ALA A 150 1.71 -2.03 12.20
C ALA A 150 2.64 -1.18 11.32
N ALA A 151 2.28 -1.03 10.04
CA ALA A 151 3.01 -0.18 9.10
C ALA A 151 2.91 1.31 9.48
N ASP A 152 1.74 1.78 9.91
CA ASP A 152 1.52 3.15 10.37
C ASP A 152 2.33 3.50 11.62
N ALA A 153 2.63 2.52 12.48
CA ALA A 153 3.47 2.72 13.65
C ALA A 153 4.95 2.98 13.31
N VAL A 154 5.39 2.72 12.07
CA VAL A 154 6.78 2.90 11.63
C VAL A 154 6.96 4.29 11.01
N PRO A 155 7.74 5.21 11.61
CA PRO A 155 7.89 6.59 11.12
C PRO A 155 8.35 6.68 9.67
N LEU A 156 9.30 5.82 9.26
CA LEU A 156 9.79 5.80 7.87
C LEU A 156 8.68 5.41 6.88
N VAL A 157 7.82 4.45 7.24
CA VAL A 157 6.68 4.10 6.38
C VAL A 157 5.75 5.29 6.23
N ARG A 158 5.38 5.96 7.32
CA ARG A 158 4.56 7.20 7.28
C ARG A 158 5.18 8.26 6.39
N THR A 159 6.49 8.49 6.51
CA THR A 159 7.19 9.46 5.66
C THR A 159 7.13 9.10 4.18
N LEU A 160 7.29 7.82 3.83
CA LEU A 160 7.30 7.36 2.44
C LEU A 160 5.88 7.37 1.83
N VAL A 161 4.88 6.82 2.52
CA VAL A 161 3.51 6.73 1.98
C VAL A 161 2.80 8.08 1.86
N ALA A 162 3.27 9.10 2.58
CA ALA A 162 2.80 10.48 2.46
C ALA A 162 3.40 11.24 1.26
N GLN A 163 4.46 10.71 0.61
CA GLN A 163 5.08 11.37 -0.53
C GLN A 163 4.14 11.36 -1.74
N ARG A 164 4.14 12.46 -2.51
CA ARG A 164 3.38 12.58 -3.77
C ARG A 164 4.09 12.02 -4.99
N HIS A 165 5.42 11.89 -4.91
CA HIS A 165 6.26 11.27 -5.92
C HIS A 165 7.58 10.78 -5.31
N TRP A 166 8.26 9.89 -6.00
CA TRP A 166 9.60 9.41 -5.68
C TRP A 166 10.45 9.40 -6.95
N GLN A 167 11.77 9.60 -6.82
CA GLN A 167 12.71 9.52 -7.93
C GLN A 167 13.74 8.45 -7.65
N VAL A 168 13.96 7.57 -8.62
CA VAL A 168 15.02 6.57 -8.58
C VAL A 168 16.08 7.00 -9.58
N SER A 169 17.27 7.37 -9.10
CA SER A 169 18.38 7.74 -9.98
C SER A 169 19.07 6.49 -10.52
N HIS A 170 19.31 6.43 -11.83
CA HIS A 170 20.07 5.37 -12.49
C HIS A 170 21.53 5.78 -12.77
N GLY A 171 21.97 6.94 -12.26
CA GLY A 171 23.29 7.52 -12.52
C GLY A 171 23.32 8.39 -13.78
N ALA A 172 24.39 9.18 -13.94
CA ALA A 172 24.64 10.05 -15.11
C ALA A 172 23.47 11.00 -15.49
N GLY A 173 22.65 11.40 -14.51
CA GLY A 173 21.49 12.26 -14.73
C GLY A 173 20.22 11.54 -15.21
N ASP A 174 20.27 10.22 -15.41
CA ASP A 174 19.07 9.40 -15.68
C ASP A 174 18.32 9.11 -14.38
N ALA A 175 17.00 9.24 -14.40
CA ALA A 175 16.14 8.94 -13.27
C ALA A 175 14.70 8.60 -13.70
N THR A 176 14.13 7.58 -13.06
CA THR A 176 12.70 7.28 -13.18
C THR A 176 11.92 7.99 -12.09
N ARG A 177 10.90 8.76 -12.48
CA ARG A 177 9.93 9.36 -11.56
C ARG A 177 8.73 8.44 -11.40
N LEU A 178 8.37 8.18 -10.15
CA LEU A 178 7.19 7.44 -9.74
C LEU A 178 6.22 8.36 -9.01
N ASP A 179 5.02 8.55 -9.52
CA ASP A 179 3.99 9.31 -8.82
C ASP A 179 3.23 8.43 -7.83
N ALA A 180 2.80 9.04 -6.72
CA ALA A 180 1.99 8.35 -5.73
C ALA A 180 0.67 7.85 -6.34
N THR A 181 0.42 6.57 -6.18
CA THR A 181 -0.80 5.93 -6.69
C THR A 181 -2.06 6.33 -5.91
N ASN A 182 -1.92 6.73 -4.64
CA ASN A 182 -3.04 7.16 -3.80
C ASN A 182 -3.49 8.58 -4.17
N ARG A 183 -4.63 8.70 -4.86
CA ARG A 183 -5.18 10.00 -5.29
C ARG A 183 -5.65 10.86 -4.12
N LEU A 184 -6.00 10.26 -2.98
CA LEU A 184 -6.50 10.99 -1.81
C LEU A 184 -5.45 11.97 -1.25
N LEU A 185 -4.14 11.69 -1.41
CA LEU A 185 -3.05 12.62 -1.05
C LEU A 185 -3.11 13.98 -1.77
N ARG A 186 -3.87 14.05 -2.87
CA ARG A 186 -4.06 15.26 -3.69
C ARG A 186 -5.44 15.86 -3.52
N THR A 187 -6.44 15.05 -3.18
CA THR A 187 -7.85 15.46 -3.15
C THR A 187 -8.43 15.62 -1.75
N MET A 188 -7.70 15.22 -0.70
CA MET A 188 -8.16 15.26 0.68
C MET A 188 -7.02 15.70 1.60
N GLU A 189 -7.11 16.91 2.16
CA GLU A 189 -6.07 17.49 3.03
C GLU A 189 -5.76 16.61 4.25
N ALA A 190 -6.80 16.01 4.85
CA ALA A 190 -6.63 15.15 6.01
C ALA A 190 -5.94 13.82 5.69
N CYS A 191 -5.79 13.42 4.42
CA CYS A 191 -5.19 12.15 4.03
C CYS A 191 -3.66 12.24 3.96
N ASP A 192 -2.97 11.32 4.65
CA ASP A 192 -1.51 11.27 4.73
C ASP A 192 -0.91 9.90 4.33
N GLY A 193 -1.72 9.02 3.72
CA GLY A 193 -1.32 7.68 3.32
C GLY A 193 -2.53 6.84 2.87
N MET A 194 -2.40 5.54 2.59
CA MET A 194 -1.18 4.74 2.59
C MET A 194 -0.98 4.10 1.22
N LYS A 195 -1.64 2.97 0.95
CA LYS A 195 -1.28 2.09 -0.17
C LYS A 195 -2.50 1.64 -0.96
N THR A 196 -2.39 1.79 -2.28
CA THR A 196 -3.33 1.24 -3.26
C THR A 196 -2.95 -0.19 -3.66
N GLY A 197 -3.91 -0.91 -4.23
CA GLY A 197 -3.65 -2.15 -4.95
C GLY A 197 -4.73 -2.43 -5.99
N PHE A 198 -4.32 -3.01 -7.12
CA PHE A 198 -5.26 -3.49 -8.13
C PHE A 198 -4.70 -4.71 -8.85
N THR A 199 -5.55 -5.72 -9.00
CA THR A 199 -5.42 -6.84 -9.93
C THR A 199 -6.82 -7.17 -10.41
N ARG A 200 -6.95 -7.93 -11.50
CA ARG A 200 -8.26 -8.43 -11.94
C ARG A 200 -8.95 -9.29 -10.87
N ALA A 201 -8.18 -10.05 -10.09
CA ALA A 201 -8.70 -10.93 -9.06
C ALA A 201 -9.10 -10.20 -7.77
N SER A 202 -8.42 -9.10 -7.43
CA SER A 202 -8.68 -8.34 -6.19
C SER A 202 -9.73 -7.24 -6.35
N GLY A 203 -10.02 -6.80 -7.58
CA GLY A 203 -10.62 -5.48 -7.80
C GLY A 203 -9.69 -4.36 -7.30
N ALA A 204 -10.22 -3.14 -7.18
CA ALA A 204 -9.50 -2.02 -6.59
C ALA A 204 -9.53 -2.10 -5.06
N CYS A 205 -8.35 -1.99 -4.46
CA CYS A 205 -8.13 -2.00 -3.02
C CYS A 205 -7.40 -0.71 -2.60
N LEU A 206 -7.74 -0.19 -1.43
CA LEU A 206 -7.11 1.00 -0.87
C LEU A 206 -7.08 0.92 0.66
N ALA A 207 -5.88 1.06 1.22
CA ALA A 207 -5.69 1.45 2.61
C ALA A 207 -5.35 2.94 2.68
N ALA A 208 -6.11 3.71 3.45
CA ALA A 208 -5.93 5.14 3.62
C ALA A 208 -5.82 5.51 5.10
N THR A 209 -4.86 6.38 5.43
CA THR A 209 -4.77 7.03 6.73
C THR A 209 -5.10 8.51 6.59
N GLY A 210 -5.63 9.07 7.67
CA GLY A 210 -5.79 10.50 7.79
C GLY A 210 -5.98 10.94 9.22
N SER A 211 -5.82 12.25 9.45
CA SER A 211 -5.97 12.85 10.76
C SER A 211 -6.76 14.16 10.70
N GLN A 212 -7.54 14.42 11.76
CA GLN A 212 -8.26 15.68 11.99
C GLN A 212 -8.08 16.05 13.46
N GLY A 213 -7.28 17.07 13.73
CA GLY A 213 -6.84 17.38 15.10
C GLY A 213 -6.07 16.20 15.71
N VAL A 214 -6.49 15.74 16.88
CA VAL A 214 -5.88 14.58 17.57
C VAL A 214 -6.39 13.22 17.06
N THR A 215 -7.44 13.23 16.26
CA THR A 215 -8.09 12.01 15.77
C THR A 215 -7.33 11.47 14.58
N ARG A 216 -6.86 10.22 14.66
CA ARG A 216 -6.27 9.47 13.53
C ARG A 216 -7.16 8.30 13.14
N ARG A 217 -7.29 8.06 11.84
CA ARG A 217 -8.12 6.97 11.29
C ARG A 217 -7.36 6.22 10.22
N LEU A 218 -7.62 4.92 10.17
CA LEU A 218 -7.20 4.01 9.12
C LEU A 218 -8.45 3.35 8.53
N VAL A 219 -8.61 3.46 7.22
CA VAL A 219 -9.65 2.78 6.45
C VAL A 219 -9.01 1.80 5.48
N VAL A 220 -9.52 0.56 5.44
CA VAL A 220 -9.18 -0.42 4.42
C VAL A 220 -10.43 -0.78 3.64
N VAL A 221 -10.38 -0.64 2.32
CA VAL A 221 -11.45 -0.96 1.37
C VAL A 221 -10.92 -1.97 0.36
N LEU A 222 -11.61 -3.10 0.19
CA LEU A 222 -11.20 -4.17 -0.73
C LEU A 222 -12.29 -4.45 -1.78
N GLY A 223 -11.85 -4.78 -3.00
CA GLY A 223 -12.77 -5.28 -4.04
C GLY A 223 -13.74 -4.22 -4.60
N SER A 224 -13.40 -2.94 -4.56
CA SER A 224 -14.18 -1.89 -5.24
C SER A 224 -13.84 -1.83 -6.75
N THR A 225 -14.52 -0.95 -7.47
CA THR A 225 -14.16 -0.60 -8.85
C THR A 225 -13.05 0.46 -8.87
N PRO A 226 -12.25 0.58 -9.94
CA PRO A 226 -11.25 1.64 -10.07
C PRO A 226 -11.81 3.08 -9.97
N ASP A 227 -13.09 3.27 -10.31
CA ASP A 227 -13.74 4.57 -10.29
C ASP A 227 -14.33 4.90 -8.91
N ASP A 228 -14.87 3.91 -8.21
CA ASP A 228 -15.55 4.12 -6.93
C ASP A 228 -14.62 4.03 -5.71
N ILE A 229 -13.47 3.36 -5.82
CA ILE A 229 -12.53 3.17 -4.68
C ILE A 229 -12.17 4.48 -3.96
N TRP A 230 -12.07 5.60 -4.71
CA TRP A 230 -11.73 6.90 -4.15
C TRP A 230 -12.90 7.52 -3.38
N LYS A 231 -14.13 7.35 -3.88
CA LYS A 231 -15.35 7.80 -3.20
C LYS A 231 -15.60 6.94 -1.96
N ASP A 232 -15.45 5.62 -2.09
CA ASP A 232 -15.63 4.67 -0.99
C ASP A 232 -14.65 4.95 0.15
N ALA A 233 -13.34 4.87 -0.12
CA ALA A 233 -12.33 5.05 0.92
C ALA A 233 -12.27 6.49 1.45
N GLY A 234 -12.38 7.49 0.56
CA GLY A 234 -12.37 8.90 0.94
C GLY A 234 -13.60 9.28 1.76
N GLY A 235 -14.78 8.79 1.39
CA GLY A 235 -16.02 9.01 2.13
C GLY A 235 -16.01 8.36 3.51
N LEU A 236 -15.53 7.12 3.60
CA LEU A 236 -15.34 6.43 4.89
C LEU A 236 -14.33 7.15 5.78
N LEU A 237 -13.20 7.58 5.21
CA LEU A 237 -12.16 8.29 5.97
C LEU A 237 -12.70 9.63 6.48
N ALA A 238 -13.34 10.43 5.62
CA ALA A 238 -13.91 11.73 5.98
C ALA A 238 -14.97 11.60 7.08
N ALA A 239 -15.92 10.68 6.90
CA ALA A 239 -16.97 10.43 7.89
C ALA A 239 -16.38 9.99 9.24
N SER A 240 -15.37 9.11 9.24
CA SER A 240 -14.73 8.61 10.47
C SER A 240 -13.89 9.67 11.21
N LEU A 241 -13.49 10.73 10.50
CA LEU A 241 -12.79 11.90 11.03
C LEU A 241 -13.73 13.03 11.43
N GLY A 242 -15.04 12.89 11.21
CA GLY A 242 -16.02 13.95 11.47
C GLY A 242 -15.92 15.13 10.51
N ILE A 243 -15.37 14.92 9.31
CA ILE A 243 -15.27 15.94 8.26
C ILE A 243 -16.59 15.95 7.47
N GLU A 244 -17.33 17.05 7.52
CA GLU A 244 -18.51 17.23 6.69
C GLU A 244 -18.11 17.29 5.21
N SER A 245 -18.72 16.46 4.37
CA SER A 245 -18.41 16.41 2.95
C SER A 245 -18.88 17.70 2.27
N THR A 246 -17.99 18.66 2.04
CA THR A 246 -18.25 19.76 1.09
C THR A 246 -18.02 19.22 -0.32
N ILE A 247 -18.96 18.45 -0.86
CA ILE A 247 -18.94 18.17 -2.30
C ILE A 247 -19.43 19.43 -3.00
N HIS A 248 -18.51 20.34 -3.32
CA HIS A 248 -18.77 21.33 -4.36
C HIS A 248 -18.90 20.58 -5.68
N GLY A 249 -20.14 20.49 -6.17
CA GLY A 249 -20.43 20.13 -7.55
C GLY A 249 -19.84 21.19 -8.48
N GLY A 250 -18.56 21.04 -8.81
CA GLY A 250 -17.93 21.81 -9.86
C GLY A 250 -18.45 21.33 -11.20
N ALA A 251 -19.42 22.05 -11.76
CA ALA A 251 -19.73 21.97 -13.18
C ALA A 251 -18.43 22.19 -13.96
N LEU A 252 -18.14 21.27 -14.88
CA LEU A 252 -17.17 21.49 -15.94
C LEU A 252 -17.65 22.70 -16.74
N ALA A 253 -17.05 23.86 -16.49
CA ALA A 253 -17.06 24.94 -17.46
C ALA A 253 -16.23 24.45 -18.64
N ALA A 254 -16.92 24.17 -19.74
CA ALA A 254 -16.29 24.10 -21.06
C ALA A 254 -15.52 25.41 -21.27
N GLN A 255 -14.26 25.31 -21.70
CA GLN A 255 -13.57 26.41 -22.34
C GLN A 255 -13.38 26.02 -23.80
N ASP A 256 -13.76 26.97 -24.65
CA ASP A 256 -13.72 26.97 -26.12
C ASP A 256 -12.30 26.78 -26.69
#